data_AF-A0A8B8AHA8-F1
#
_entry.id   AF-A0A8B8AHA8-F1
#
_cell.length_a   1.000
_cell.length_b   1.000
_cell.length_c   1.000
_cell.angle_alpha   90.00
_cell.angle_beta   90.00
_cell.angle_gamma   90.00
#
_symmetry.space_group_name_H-M   'P 1'
#
loop_
_entity.id
_entity.type
_entity.pdbx_description
1 polymer ?
#
loop_
_entity_poly.entity_id
_entity_poly.type
_entity_poly.pdbx_seq_one_letter_code
_entity_poly.pdbx_strand_id
1 'polypeptide(L)'
;MAAIFQHTTIVIIVVCITIMPTKTQGSSDSCPISIHTVNVVNSCPENEVDWQEAATRKNCSQHASQCDEPDRLQYHCVINPIITGLLEVCAYVQNIVGGHCTDYSTSGNLIKWNTKTDCTTFLKPCPVFYLSIEGYKYPGCYNLTKKTTTANVESTMNGLSTSSFVSTTNVM
;
A
#
# COMPACT_ATOMS: atom_id res chain seq x y z
N MET A 1 -59.29 11.99 32.14
CA MET A 1 -57.92 12.50 32.39
C MET A 1 -56.80 11.52 32.06
N ALA A 2 -57.06 10.23 31.79
CA ALA A 2 -56.01 9.27 31.40
C ALA A 2 -55.61 9.31 29.90
N ALA A 3 -56.53 9.64 29.00
CA ALA A 3 -56.28 9.58 27.55
C ALA A 3 -55.34 10.69 27.00
N ILE A 4 -55.27 11.85 27.68
CA ILE A 4 -54.45 12.98 27.24
C ILE A 4 -52.96 12.70 27.49
N PHE A 5 -52.65 12.09 28.64
CA PHE A 5 -51.28 11.73 29.03
C PHE A 5 -50.63 10.74 28.07
N GLN A 6 -51.42 9.82 27.51
CA GLN A 6 -50.95 8.76 26.62
C GLN A 6 -50.63 9.29 25.21
N HIS A 7 -51.38 10.27 24.72
CA HIS A 7 -51.07 10.93 23.43
C HIS A 7 -49.85 11.84 23.53
N THR A 8 -49.66 12.57 24.64
CA THR A 8 -48.49 13.44 24.82
C THR A 8 -47.17 12.66 24.94
N THR A 9 -47.15 11.50 25.60
CA THR A 9 -45.94 10.64 25.67
C THR A 9 -45.61 10.00 24.33
N ILE A 10 -46.61 9.54 23.57
CA ILE A 10 -46.39 8.96 22.23
C ILE A 10 -45.78 10.00 21.29
N VAL A 11 -46.26 11.26 21.31
CA VAL A 11 -45.74 12.33 20.46
C VAL A 11 -44.29 12.67 20.82
N ILE A 12 -43.92 12.73 22.10
CA ILE A 12 -42.55 13.02 22.54
C ILE A 12 -41.56 11.92 22.09
N ILE A 13 -41.96 10.65 22.17
CA ILE A 13 -41.11 9.51 21.74
C ILE A 13 -40.86 9.54 20.23
N VAL A 14 -41.89 9.86 19.43
CA VAL A 14 -41.76 9.95 17.96
C VAL A 14 -40.85 11.11 17.54
N VAL A 15 -40.90 12.24 18.25
CA VAL A 15 -40.03 13.40 18.01
C VAL A 15 -38.57 13.09 18.38
N CYS A 16 -38.29 12.29 19.42
CA CYS A 16 -36.91 11.93 19.78
C CYS A 16 -36.23 11.00 18.77
N ILE A 17 -36.97 10.16 18.04
CA ILE A 17 -36.41 9.22 17.07
C ILE A 17 -35.97 9.93 15.77
N THR A 18 -36.60 11.04 15.41
CA THR A 18 -36.30 11.76 14.15
C THR A 18 -35.16 12.77 14.26
N ILE A 19 -34.62 13.03 15.46
CA ILE A 19 -33.57 14.05 15.68
C ILE A 19 -32.19 13.41 15.93
N MET A 20 -32.06 12.08 15.96
CA MET A 20 -30.75 11.45 16.06
C MET A 20 -30.01 11.58 14.72
N PRO A 21 -28.89 12.33 14.63
CA PRO A 21 -28.09 12.33 13.42
C PRO A 21 -27.50 10.92 13.24
N THR A 22 -27.93 10.24 12.17
CA THR A 22 -27.32 8.97 11.76
C THR A 22 -25.93 9.28 11.21
N LYS A 23 -24.90 9.26 12.08
CA LYS A 23 -23.52 9.13 11.65
C LYS A 23 -23.34 7.70 11.13
N THR A 24 -23.68 7.46 9.87
CA THR A 24 -23.28 6.25 9.17
C THR A 24 -21.79 6.39 8.88
N GLN A 25 -20.94 6.16 9.89
CA GLN A 25 -19.51 6.02 9.66
C GLN A 25 -19.30 4.63 9.04
N GLY A 26 -19.44 4.54 7.72
CA GLY A 26 -18.77 3.46 7.01
C GLY A 26 -17.28 3.66 7.24
N SER A 27 -16.64 2.73 7.94
CA SER A 27 -15.17 2.72 8.04
C SER A 27 -14.62 2.65 6.61
N SER A 28 -13.92 3.70 6.20
CA SER A 28 -13.20 3.74 4.94
C SER A 28 -11.90 2.99 5.13
N ASP A 29 -11.56 2.09 4.19
CA ASP A 29 -10.26 1.42 4.18
C ASP A 29 -9.09 2.32 3.74
N SER A 30 -9.38 3.59 3.48
CA SER A 30 -8.40 4.61 3.10
C SER A 30 -8.48 5.84 4.00
N CYS A 31 -7.32 6.44 4.25
CA CYS A 31 -7.26 7.82 4.76
C CYS A 31 -6.96 8.79 3.62
N PRO A 32 -7.70 9.91 3.46
CA PRO A 32 -7.48 10.87 2.37
C PRO A 32 -6.05 11.40 2.27
N ILE A 33 -5.34 11.56 3.38
CA ILE A 33 -3.96 12.09 3.36
C ILE A 33 -2.96 11.14 2.72
N SER A 34 -3.25 9.83 2.64
CA SER A 34 -2.30 8.79 2.22
C SER A 34 -1.68 9.09 0.85
N ILE A 35 -2.48 9.49 -0.15
CA ILE A 35 -2.02 9.82 -1.50
C ILE A 35 -0.99 10.94 -1.55
N HIS A 36 -1.02 11.88 -0.61
CA HIS A 36 -0.08 12.99 -0.53
C HIS A 36 1.22 12.62 0.21
N THR A 37 1.28 11.45 0.82
CA THR A 37 2.47 10.96 1.55
C THR A 37 3.31 9.98 0.73
N VAL A 38 2.98 9.74 -0.54
CA VAL A 38 3.70 8.79 -1.38
C VAL A 38 5.08 9.33 -1.76
N ASN A 39 6.12 8.54 -1.49
CA ASN A 39 7.49 8.80 -1.92
C ASN A 39 8.03 7.59 -2.69
N VAL A 40 8.52 7.80 -3.91
CA VAL A 40 9.24 6.75 -4.64
C VAL A 40 10.62 6.57 -4.02
N VAL A 41 11.00 5.33 -3.74
CA VAL A 41 12.28 4.99 -3.10
C VAL A 41 13.03 3.92 -3.89
N ASN A 42 14.35 3.89 -3.71
CA ASN A 42 15.21 2.89 -4.37
C ASN A 42 15.29 1.57 -3.60
N SER A 43 14.96 1.57 -2.31
CA SER A 43 14.98 0.39 -1.44
C SER A 43 13.92 0.50 -0.35
N CYS A 44 13.47 -0.66 0.13
CA CYS A 44 12.61 -0.77 1.31
C CYS A 44 13.38 -1.47 2.44
N PRO A 45 13.01 -1.24 3.71
CA PRO A 45 13.53 -1.99 4.84
C PRO A 45 13.29 -3.50 4.71
N GLU A 46 14.30 -4.32 5.03
CA GLU A 46 14.23 -5.79 4.92
C GLU A 46 14.26 -6.50 6.29
N ASN A 47 14.25 -5.72 7.37
CA ASN A 47 14.22 -6.20 8.75
C ASN A 47 13.52 -5.17 9.66
N GLU A 48 13.22 -5.58 10.89
CA GLU A 48 12.43 -4.78 11.84
C GLU A 48 13.14 -3.50 12.27
N VAL A 49 14.46 -3.53 12.47
CA VAL A 49 15.24 -2.36 12.90
C VAL A 49 15.19 -1.28 11.81
N ASP A 50 15.54 -1.65 10.58
CA ASP A 50 15.47 -0.72 9.44
C ASP A 50 14.06 -0.20 9.20
N TRP A 51 13.05 -1.04 9.46
CA TRP A 51 11.63 -0.66 9.31
C TRP A 51 11.24 0.38 10.36
N GLN A 52 11.63 0.18 11.62
CA GLN A 52 11.36 1.14 12.70
C GLN A 52 12.05 2.48 12.45
N GLU A 53 13.30 2.46 11.97
CA GLU A 53 14.02 3.68 11.61
C GLU A 53 13.34 4.41 10.44
N ALA A 54 12.95 3.69 9.39
CA ALA A 54 12.26 4.29 8.25
C ALA A 54 10.87 4.83 8.63
N ALA A 55 10.12 4.10 9.44
CA ALA A 55 8.83 4.54 9.98
C ALA A 55 8.97 5.82 10.80
N THR A 56 10.01 5.89 11.64
CA THR A 56 10.33 7.09 12.44
C THR A 56 10.66 8.28 11.53
N ARG A 57 11.48 8.08 10.49
CA ARG A 57 11.81 9.15 9.52
C ARG A 57 10.59 9.61 8.73
N LYS A 58 9.69 8.70 8.34
CA LYS A 58 8.45 9.04 7.61
C LYS A 58 7.44 9.78 8.48
N ASN A 59 7.43 9.48 9.78
CA ASN A 59 6.61 10.14 10.80
C ASN A 59 5.11 10.24 10.45
N CYS A 60 4.46 9.11 10.16
CA CYS A 60 3.05 9.08 9.78
C CYS A 60 2.11 9.65 10.86
N SER A 61 2.52 9.64 12.12
CA SER A 61 1.75 10.21 13.24
C SER A 61 1.40 11.69 13.04
N GLN A 62 2.21 12.45 12.31
CA GLN A 62 1.95 13.88 12.03
C GLN A 62 0.69 14.11 11.17
N HIS A 63 0.23 13.07 10.48
CA HIS A 63 -0.94 13.11 9.59
C HIS A 63 -2.17 12.43 10.20
N ALA A 64 -2.03 11.79 11.37
CA ALA A 64 -3.06 10.92 11.94
C ALA A 64 -4.36 11.66 12.26
N SER A 65 -4.30 12.95 12.63
CA SER A 65 -5.48 13.79 12.89
C SER A 65 -6.33 14.10 11.66
N GLN A 66 -5.83 13.79 10.45
CA GLN A 66 -6.53 13.99 9.17
C GLN A 66 -7.27 12.73 8.71
N CYS A 67 -7.30 11.71 9.56
CA CYS A 67 -7.87 10.40 9.29
C CYS A 67 -9.02 10.10 10.27
N ASP A 68 -10.03 9.37 9.80
CA ASP A 68 -11.13 8.90 10.65
C ASP A 68 -10.66 7.88 11.70
N GLU A 69 -9.61 7.11 11.37
CA GLU A 69 -9.00 6.09 12.23
C GLU A 69 -7.49 6.38 12.40
N PRO A 70 -7.11 7.36 13.25
CA PRO A 70 -5.73 7.81 13.40
C PRO A 70 -4.72 6.69 13.67
N ASP A 71 -5.08 5.73 14.53
CA ASP A 71 -4.20 4.63 14.95
C ASP A 71 -3.91 3.62 13.84
N ARG A 72 -4.77 3.56 12.81
CA ARG A 72 -4.53 2.70 11.64
C ARG A 72 -3.51 3.30 10.70
N LEU A 73 -3.28 4.62 10.72
CA LEU A 73 -2.35 5.29 9.81
C LEU A 73 -0.91 5.00 10.20
N GLN A 74 -0.29 4.06 9.51
CA GLN A 74 1.08 3.62 9.77
C GLN A 74 1.95 3.71 8.52
N TYR A 75 3.26 3.55 8.73
CA TYR A 75 4.25 3.52 7.67
C TYR A 75 4.18 2.20 6.89
N HIS A 76 4.28 2.31 5.58
CA HIS A 76 4.43 1.19 4.66
C HIS A 76 5.55 1.46 3.66
N CYS A 77 6.32 0.42 3.33
CA CYS A 77 7.17 0.39 2.16
C CYS A 77 6.81 -0.83 1.31
N VAL A 78 6.36 -0.58 0.09
CA VAL A 78 5.66 -1.56 -0.76
C VAL A 78 6.05 -1.41 -2.22
N ILE A 79 5.74 -2.43 -3.02
CA ILE A 79 5.86 -2.33 -4.48
C ILE A 79 4.72 -1.46 -5.04
N ASN A 80 4.92 -0.88 -6.22
CA ASN A 80 3.82 -0.28 -6.97
C ASN A 80 2.94 -1.37 -7.66
N PRO A 81 1.73 -1.03 -8.14
CA PRO A 81 0.79 -2.02 -8.69
C PRO A 81 1.25 -2.77 -9.95
N ILE A 82 2.28 -2.26 -10.63
CA ILE A 82 2.88 -2.85 -11.83
C ILE A 82 4.28 -3.44 -11.59
N ILE A 83 4.75 -3.46 -10.33
CA ILE A 83 5.99 -4.10 -9.89
C ILE A 83 7.24 -3.54 -10.62
N THR A 84 7.24 -2.23 -10.88
CA THR A 84 8.38 -1.52 -11.51
C THR A 84 9.18 -0.69 -10.53
N GLY A 85 8.67 -0.47 -9.32
CA GLY A 85 9.32 0.39 -8.32
C GLY A 85 8.77 0.20 -6.92
N LEU A 86 9.43 0.84 -5.97
CA LEU A 86 9.10 0.82 -4.55
C LEU A 86 8.58 2.19 -4.09
N LEU A 87 7.68 2.17 -3.13
CA LEU A 87 6.99 3.34 -2.61
C LEU A 87 6.98 3.28 -1.08
N GLU A 88 7.31 4.38 -0.44
CA GLU A 88 6.95 4.64 0.96
C GLU A 88 5.67 5.45 1.02
N VAL A 89 4.78 5.12 1.95
CA VAL A 89 3.49 5.81 2.13
C VAL A 89 3.02 5.69 3.58
N CYS A 90 2.26 6.67 4.05
CA CYS A 90 1.46 6.55 5.26
C CYS A 90 0.05 6.13 4.85
N ALA A 91 -0.38 4.94 5.26
CA ALA A 91 -1.68 4.42 4.89
C ALA A 91 -2.28 3.61 6.04
N TYR A 92 -3.56 3.26 5.93
CA TYR A 92 -4.15 2.35 6.90
C TYR A 92 -3.51 0.96 6.82
N VAL A 93 -3.30 0.35 7.99
CA VAL A 93 -2.94 -1.08 8.06
C VAL A 93 -4.07 -1.91 7.48
N GLN A 94 -3.69 -2.88 6.65
CA GLN A 94 -4.59 -3.73 5.89
C GLN A 94 -4.22 -5.20 6.09
N ASN A 95 -5.23 -6.05 6.04
CA ASN A 95 -5.06 -7.50 6.05
C ASN A 95 -4.67 -7.96 4.65
N ILE A 96 -3.49 -8.56 4.51
CA ILE A 96 -3.01 -9.09 3.25
C ILE A 96 -3.31 -10.58 3.23
N VAL A 97 -4.01 -11.03 2.19
CA VAL A 97 -4.54 -12.38 2.06
C VAL A 97 -4.05 -13.04 0.77
N GLY A 98 -4.05 -14.38 0.76
CA GLY A 98 -3.76 -15.17 -0.43
C GLY A 98 -2.27 -15.39 -0.72
N GLY A 99 -1.37 -15.07 0.22
CA GLY A 99 0.07 -15.33 0.03
C GLY A 99 0.71 -14.46 -1.06
N HIS A 100 0.25 -13.22 -1.17
CA HIS A 100 0.69 -12.25 -2.17
C HIS A 100 1.55 -11.14 -1.54
N CYS A 101 2.38 -10.48 -2.36
CA CYS A 101 3.07 -9.27 -1.93
C CYS A 101 2.09 -8.10 -1.76
N THR A 102 2.47 -7.14 -0.94
CA THR A 102 1.66 -5.94 -0.68
C THR A 102 1.99 -4.83 -1.68
N ASP A 103 0.99 -4.19 -2.27
CA ASP A 103 1.13 -2.96 -3.05
C ASP A 103 0.32 -1.78 -2.49
N TYR A 104 0.66 -0.57 -2.95
CA TYR A 104 -0.17 0.62 -2.75
C TYR A 104 -0.87 1.00 -4.05
N SER A 105 -2.21 0.99 -4.02
CA SER A 105 -3.06 1.36 -5.14
C SER A 105 -3.35 2.85 -5.10
N THR A 106 -2.62 3.67 -5.87
CA THR A 106 -2.84 5.13 -5.91
C THR A 106 -4.27 5.51 -6.29
N SER A 107 -4.90 4.80 -7.23
CA SER A 107 -6.31 5.03 -7.61
C SER A 107 -7.30 4.65 -6.52
N GLY A 108 -6.95 3.70 -5.65
CA GLY A 108 -7.78 3.25 -4.53
C GLY A 108 -7.44 3.92 -3.21
N ASN A 109 -6.34 4.69 -3.16
CA ASN A 109 -5.79 5.31 -1.96
C ASN A 109 -5.60 4.32 -0.79
N LEU A 110 -5.26 3.07 -1.09
CA LEU A 110 -5.20 2.00 -0.09
C LEU A 110 -4.11 0.97 -0.38
N ILE A 111 -3.69 0.30 0.69
CA ILE A 111 -2.79 -0.85 0.67
C ILE A 111 -3.59 -2.12 0.37
N LYS A 112 -3.11 -2.98 -0.53
CA LYS A 112 -3.76 -4.26 -0.83
C LYS A 112 -2.77 -5.34 -1.24
N TRP A 113 -3.26 -6.55 -1.44
CA TRP A 113 -2.47 -7.61 -2.05
C TRP A 113 -2.31 -7.37 -3.56
N ASN A 114 -1.13 -7.67 -4.09
CA ASN A 114 -0.86 -7.64 -5.51
C ASN A 114 -1.04 -9.05 -6.11
N THR A 115 -2.12 -9.24 -6.86
CA THR A 115 -2.49 -10.53 -7.46
C THR A 115 -1.52 -11.06 -8.51
N LYS A 116 -0.54 -10.26 -8.95
CA LYS A 116 0.50 -10.67 -9.90
C LYS A 116 1.74 -11.26 -9.21
N THR A 117 1.74 -11.29 -7.87
CA THR A 117 2.88 -11.73 -7.07
C THR A 117 2.46 -12.87 -6.15
N ASP A 118 3.10 -14.02 -6.24
CA ASP A 118 2.93 -15.12 -5.29
C ASP A 118 4.22 -15.25 -4.48
N CYS A 119 4.17 -14.86 -3.22
CA CYS A 119 5.33 -14.94 -2.32
C CYS A 119 5.38 -16.23 -1.50
N THR A 120 4.41 -17.14 -1.65
CA THR A 120 4.44 -18.45 -0.98
C THR A 120 5.51 -19.38 -1.55
N THR A 121 5.97 -19.09 -2.77
CA THR A 121 6.98 -19.86 -3.49
C THR A 121 8.40 -19.30 -3.35
N PHE A 122 8.57 -18.20 -2.62
CA PHE A 122 9.88 -17.58 -2.42
C PHE A 122 10.75 -18.40 -1.46
N LEU A 123 12.08 -18.18 -1.53
CA LEU A 123 13.04 -18.82 -0.63
C LEU A 123 12.69 -18.57 0.85
N LYS A 124 12.28 -17.34 1.17
CA LYS A 124 11.64 -16.99 2.44
C LYS A 124 10.16 -16.71 2.13
N PRO A 125 9.28 -17.71 2.29
CA PRO A 125 7.90 -17.58 1.88
C PRO A 125 7.12 -16.65 2.83
N CYS A 126 6.14 -15.95 2.28
CA CYS A 126 5.14 -15.25 3.08
C CYS A 126 4.02 -16.21 3.51
N PRO A 127 3.35 -15.98 4.65
CA PRO A 127 2.16 -16.70 5.04
C PRO A 127 0.97 -16.31 4.14
N VAL A 128 -0.08 -17.13 4.16
CA VAL A 128 -1.34 -16.84 3.45
C VAL A 128 -1.99 -15.55 3.96
N PHE A 129 -1.78 -15.20 5.23
CA PHE A 129 -2.30 -14.01 5.88
C PHE A 129 -1.20 -13.27 6.65
N TYR A 130 -1.09 -11.96 6.50
CA TYR A 130 -0.25 -11.09 7.33
C TYR A 130 -0.76 -9.64 7.36
N LEU A 131 -0.32 -8.85 8.34
CA LEU A 131 -0.62 -7.41 8.37
C LEU A 131 0.31 -6.66 7.44
N SER A 132 -0.20 -5.67 6.71
CA SER A 132 0.59 -4.94 5.71
C SER A 132 1.85 -4.25 6.25
N ILE A 133 1.87 -3.89 7.54
CA ILE A 133 3.05 -3.33 8.22
C ILE A 133 4.19 -4.34 8.38
N GLU A 134 3.92 -5.64 8.23
CA GLU A 134 4.89 -6.72 8.31
C GLU A 134 5.53 -7.06 6.97
N GLY A 135 5.25 -6.29 5.90
CA GLY A 135 5.78 -6.53 4.56
C GLY A 135 7.32 -6.64 4.52
N TYR A 136 8.02 -5.92 5.39
CA TYR A 136 9.49 -5.97 5.53
C TYR A 136 10.02 -7.37 5.84
N LYS A 137 9.20 -8.26 6.41
CA LYS A 137 9.58 -9.65 6.70
C LYS A 137 9.79 -10.47 5.43
N TYR A 138 9.31 -10.00 4.27
CA TYR A 138 9.30 -10.71 2.98
C TYR A 138 10.04 -9.93 1.88
N PRO A 139 11.36 -9.69 2.02
CA PRO A 139 12.15 -8.87 1.08
C PRO A 139 12.21 -9.42 -0.36
N GLY A 140 11.86 -10.70 -0.56
CA GLY A 140 11.66 -11.27 -1.89
C GLY A 140 10.68 -10.48 -2.75
N CYS A 141 9.67 -9.86 -2.16
CA CYS A 141 8.72 -8.98 -2.84
C CYS A 141 9.39 -7.75 -3.44
N TYR A 142 10.34 -7.14 -2.73
CA TYR A 142 11.06 -5.96 -3.20
C TYR A 142 12.04 -6.30 -4.31
N ASN A 143 12.60 -7.51 -4.32
CA ASN A 143 13.52 -7.96 -5.36
C ASN A 143 12.84 -8.17 -6.73
N LEU A 144 11.51 -8.24 -6.78
CA LEU A 144 10.77 -8.34 -8.04
C LEU A 144 10.98 -7.09 -8.92
N THR A 145 11.08 -5.91 -8.30
CA THR A 145 11.22 -4.64 -9.03
C THR A 145 12.55 -4.57 -9.80
N LYS A 146 13.61 -5.14 -9.21
CA LYS A 146 14.95 -5.23 -9.82
C LYS A 146 14.94 -6.06 -11.11
N LYS A 147 14.18 -7.17 -11.14
CA LYS A 147 14.05 -8.04 -12.33
C LYS A 147 13.32 -7.33 -13.48
N THR A 148 12.27 -6.58 -13.17
CA THR A 148 11.52 -5.79 -14.15
C THR A 148 12.38 -4.70 -14.79
N THR A 149 13.26 -4.06 -14.01
CA THR A 149 14.21 -3.07 -14.54
C THR A 149 15.18 -3.71 -15.53
N THR A 150 15.76 -4.88 -15.20
CA THR A 150 16.71 -5.56 -16.10
C THR A 150 16.05 -6.01 -17.41
N ALA A 151 14.83 -6.55 -17.37
CA ALA A 151 14.10 -6.93 -18.58
C ALA A 151 13.81 -5.74 -19.53
N ASN A 152 13.59 -4.54 -18.96
CA ASN A 152 13.38 -3.31 -19.74
C ASN A 152 14.69 -2.68 -20.25
N VAL A 153 15.83 -2.95 -19.61
CA VAL A 153 17.16 -2.54 -20.11
C VAL A 153 17.60 -3.46 -21.25
N GLU A 154 17.30 -4.75 -21.16
CA GLU A 154 17.62 -5.73 -22.20
C GLU A 154 16.79 -5.54 -23.48
N SER A 155 15.54 -5.03 -23.36
CA SER A 155 14.72 -4.66 -24.51
C SER A 155 15.13 -3.34 -25.19
N THR A 156 16.00 -2.54 -24.56
CA THR A 156 16.54 -1.30 -25.15
C THR A 156 17.88 -1.53 -25.88
N MET A 157 18.60 -2.61 -25.58
CA MET A 157 19.90 -2.95 -26.21
C MET A 157 19.79 -3.83 -27.47
N ASN A 158 18.62 -4.43 -27.75
CA ASN A 158 18.40 -5.24 -28.95
C ASN A 158 18.02 -4.42 -30.21
N GLY A 159 18.15 -3.09 -30.16
CA GLY A 159 17.81 -2.17 -31.25
C GLY A 159 18.97 -1.72 -32.14
N LEU A 160 20.21 -2.17 -31.91
CA LEU A 160 21.33 -1.85 -32.81
C LEU A 160 22.10 -3.11 -33.21
N SER A 161 21.48 -3.92 -34.06
CA SER A 161 22.15 -5.01 -34.76
C SER A 161 23.07 -4.46 -35.85
N THR A 162 24.38 -4.60 -35.60
CA THR A 162 25.41 -5.07 -36.54
C THR A 162 25.39 -4.54 -37.99
N SER A 163 26.41 -3.76 -38.34
CA SER A 163 27.04 -3.88 -39.66
C SER A 163 28.50 -4.26 -39.48
N SER A 164 28.80 -5.50 -39.82
CA SER A 164 30.15 -6.02 -40.00
C SER A 164 30.78 -5.41 -41.27
N PHE A 165 31.95 -4.81 -41.14
CA PHE A 165 32.90 -4.74 -42.26
C PHE A 165 34.17 -5.49 -41.89
N VAL A 166 34.43 -6.51 -42.70
CA VAL A 166 35.58 -7.41 -42.65
C VAL A 166 36.77 -6.76 -43.38
N SER A 167 37.96 -7.10 -42.87
CA SER A 167 39.25 -7.24 -43.57
C SER A 167 40.26 -6.09 -43.68
N THR A 168 41.38 -6.37 -43.01
CA THR A 168 42.77 -6.44 -43.50
C THR A 168 43.69 -5.22 -43.54
N THR A 169 44.84 -5.45 -42.88
CA THR A 169 46.24 -5.21 -43.26
C THR A 169 46.91 -3.85 -43.04
N ASN A 170 48.08 -3.99 -42.37
CA ASN A 170 49.38 -3.33 -42.55
C ASN A 170 49.76 -2.09 -41.72
N VAL A 171 50.70 -2.35 -40.81
CA VAL A 171 52.05 -1.74 -40.66
C VAL A 171 52.19 -0.25 -40.98
N MET A 172 52.51 0.54 -39.95
CA MET A 172 53.78 1.29 -39.87
C MET A 172 54.16 1.53 -38.40
#